data_AF-A0A0F9NXZ8-F1
#
_entry.id   AF-A0A0F9NXZ8-F1
#
_cell.length_a   1.000
_cell.length_b   1.000
_cell.length_c   1.000
_cell.angle_alpha   90.00
_cell.angle_beta   90.00
_cell.angle_gamma   90.00
#
_symmetry.space_group_name_H-M   'P 1'
#
loop_
_entity.id
_entity.type
_entity.pdbx_description
1 polymer ?
#
loop_
_entity_poly.entity_id
_entity_poly.type
_entity_poly.pdbx_seq_one_letter_code
_entity_poly.pdbx_strand_id
1 'polypeptide(L)'
;MQREIALAIQAAEDERVRLLEESQADTRRLTEAQLAANPADFVAYELYKRSLVEQGFQPEGQVRSDVDIQNLFNTALNLDQGAVPGTALPDASSATGTLGAGQFGVNIPSTQSVSRSELQGLSKTAIDTLSSFLRGGVDTGEGDFQGINPADFFTELEEGLVPVLPGQRTQFKF
;
A
#
# COMPACT_ATOMS: atom_id res chain seq x y z
N MET A 1 57.09 0.96 -19.11
CA MET A 1 56.36 2.24 -19.24
C MET A 1 54.96 2.11 -19.86
N GLN A 2 54.75 1.97 -21.18
CA GLN A 2 53.37 1.99 -21.74
C GLN A 2 52.45 0.86 -21.22
N ARG A 3 52.98 -0.34 -20.98
CA ARG A 3 52.22 -1.48 -20.44
C ARG A 3 51.84 -1.32 -18.96
N GLU A 4 52.68 -0.65 -18.17
CA GLU A 4 52.42 -0.41 -16.74
C GLU A 4 51.34 0.68 -16.56
N ILE A 5 51.34 1.70 -17.42
CA ILE A 5 50.30 2.73 -17.42
C ILE A 5 48.94 2.12 -17.80
N ALA A 6 48.90 1.23 -18.80
CA ALA A 6 47.67 0.54 -19.18
C ALA A 6 47.12 -0.35 -18.06
N LEU A 7 47.98 -1.10 -17.36
CA LEU A 7 47.58 -1.91 -16.21
C LEU A 7 47.06 -1.06 -15.04
N ALA A 8 47.68 0.10 -14.78
CA ALA A 8 47.24 1.01 -13.74
C ALA A 8 45.87 1.64 -14.04
N ILE A 9 45.62 1.99 -15.32
CA ILE A 9 44.31 2.50 -15.75
C ILE A 9 43.24 1.43 -15.59
N GLN A 10 43.51 0.21 -16.03
CA GLN A 10 42.55 -0.90 -15.92
C GLN A 10 42.20 -1.22 -14.45
N ALA A 11 43.21 -1.28 -13.57
CA ALA A 11 42.97 -1.50 -12.14
C ALA A 11 42.13 -0.38 -11.50
N ALA A 12 42.36 0.88 -11.90
CA ALA A 12 41.58 2.01 -11.42
C ALA A 12 40.13 1.97 -11.94
N GLU A 13 39.89 1.50 -13.17
CA GLU A 13 38.55 1.30 -13.72
C GLU A 13 37.80 0.20 -12.97
N ASP A 14 38.44 -0.95 -12.75
CA ASP A 14 37.86 -2.07 -12.00
C ASP A 14 37.48 -1.64 -10.56
N GLU A 15 38.34 -0.87 -9.90
CA GLU A 15 38.07 -0.34 -8.55
C GLU A 15 36.89 0.64 -8.56
N ARG A 16 36.77 1.50 -9.58
CA ARG A 16 35.64 2.41 -9.72
C ARG A 16 34.33 1.67 -9.96
N VAL A 17 34.34 0.62 -10.78
CA VAL A 17 33.16 -0.23 -11.01
C VAL A 17 32.74 -0.88 -9.69
N ARG A 18 33.69 -1.46 -8.94
CA ARG A 18 33.39 -2.07 -7.64
C ARG A 18 32.78 -1.09 -6.63
N LEU A 19 33.35 0.12 -6.53
CA LEU A 19 32.85 1.16 -5.63
C LEU A 19 31.46 1.64 -6.02
N LEU A 20 31.16 1.73 -7.32
CA LEU A 20 29.82 2.06 -7.81
C LEU A 20 28.81 0.97 -7.47
N GLU A 21 29.17 -0.30 -7.64
CA GLU A 21 28.31 -1.44 -7.28
C GLU A 21 28.01 -1.47 -5.78
N GLU A 22 29.02 -1.22 -4.94
CA GLU A 22 28.88 -1.15 -3.48
C GLU A 22 27.97 0.01 -3.07
N SER A 23 28.19 1.21 -3.63
CA SER A 23 27.34 2.38 -3.39
C SER A 23 25.88 2.14 -3.80
N GLN A 24 25.65 1.46 -4.91
CA GLN A 24 24.30 1.07 -5.33
C GLN A 24 23.68 0.05 -4.37
N ALA A 25 24.45 -0.92 -3.89
CA ALA A 25 23.98 -1.88 -2.90
C ALA A 25 23.58 -1.21 -1.58
N ASP A 26 24.38 -0.26 -1.11
CA ASP A 26 24.06 0.52 0.09
C ASP A 26 22.81 1.38 -0.10
N THR A 27 22.66 1.99 -1.27
CA THR A 27 21.45 2.74 -1.62
C THR A 27 20.21 1.85 -1.56
N ARG A 28 20.29 0.63 -2.13
CA ARG A 28 19.17 -0.33 -2.08
C ARG A 28 18.80 -0.72 -0.65
N ARG A 29 19.79 -1.07 0.17
CA ARG A 29 19.56 -1.43 1.59
C ARG A 29 18.95 -0.27 2.37
N LEU A 30 19.42 0.96 2.13
CA LEU A 30 18.88 2.15 2.77
C LEU A 30 17.43 2.41 2.36
N THR A 31 17.09 2.24 1.08
CA THR A 31 15.70 2.34 0.60
C THR A 31 14.81 1.25 1.22
N GLU A 32 15.28 -0.01 1.27
CA GLU A 32 14.54 -1.09 1.95
C GLU A 32 14.29 -0.75 3.42
N ALA A 33 15.32 -0.31 4.15
CA ALA A 33 15.21 0.02 5.56
C ALA A 33 14.24 1.19 5.81
N GLN A 34 14.24 2.21 4.94
CA GLN A 34 13.30 3.33 5.04
C GLN A 34 11.85 2.89 4.83
N LEU A 35 11.58 2.06 3.82
CA LEU A 35 10.25 1.56 3.52
C LEU A 35 9.78 0.55 4.60
N ALA A 36 10.67 -0.29 5.11
CA ALA A 36 10.36 -1.25 6.16
C ALA A 36 10.12 -0.61 7.53
N ALA A 37 10.68 0.59 7.78
CA ALA A 37 10.53 1.30 9.04
C ALA A 37 9.12 1.88 9.25
N ASN A 38 8.33 2.04 8.18
CA ASN A 38 7.02 2.68 8.24
C ASN A 38 5.90 1.75 7.71
N PRO A 39 4.94 1.34 8.56
CA PRO A 39 3.81 0.53 8.12
C PRO A 39 2.92 1.21 7.06
N ALA A 40 2.91 2.55 7.01
CA ALA A 40 2.19 3.28 5.97
C ALA A 40 2.80 3.16 4.57
N ASP A 41 4.03 2.66 4.48
CA ASP A 41 4.75 2.41 3.23
C ASP A 41 4.83 0.90 2.90
N PHE A 42 4.05 0.06 3.58
CA PHE A 42 3.99 -1.39 3.37
C PHE A 42 3.76 -1.78 1.90
N VAL A 43 2.79 -1.19 1.21
CA VAL A 43 2.51 -1.48 -0.20
C VAL A 43 3.69 -1.09 -1.09
N ALA A 44 4.27 0.08 -0.85
CA ALA A 44 5.47 0.53 -1.57
C ALA A 44 6.67 -0.40 -1.31
N TYR A 45 6.83 -0.88 -0.08
CA TYR A 45 7.86 -1.86 0.29
C TYR A 45 7.69 -3.19 -0.45
N GLU A 46 6.47 -3.75 -0.50
CA GLU A 46 6.21 -5.01 -1.21
C GLU A 46 6.42 -4.86 -2.72
N LEU A 47 5.99 -3.74 -3.32
CA LEU A 47 6.28 -3.44 -4.73
C LEU A 47 7.77 -3.29 -4.98
N TYR A 48 8.49 -2.61 -4.09
CA TYR A 48 9.93 -2.43 -4.21
C TYR A 48 10.67 -3.78 -4.14
N LYS A 49 10.32 -4.68 -3.21
CA LYS A 49 10.91 -6.03 -3.16
C LYS A 49 10.65 -6.83 -4.44
N ARG A 50 9.46 -6.73 -5.05
CA ARG A 50 9.17 -7.38 -6.34
C ARG A 50 10.08 -6.83 -7.44
N SER A 51 10.24 -5.51 -7.49
CA SER A 51 11.13 -4.86 -8.46
C SER A 51 12.60 -5.29 -8.28
N LEU A 52 13.04 -5.54 -7.05
CA LEU A 52 14.40 -6.04 -6.78
C LEU A 52 14.59 -7.45 -7.33
N VAL A 53 13.63 -8.35 -7.09
CA VAL A 53 13.68 -9.72 -7.62
C VAL A 53 13.65 -9.73 -9.15
N GLU A 54 12.83 -8.87 -9.77
CA GLU A 54 12.78 -8.70 -11.23
C GLU A 54 14.11 -8.21 -11.82
N GLN A 55 14.82 -7.34 -11.08
CA GLN A 55 16.16 -6.86 -11.44
C GLN A 55 17.28 -7.86 -11.11
N GLY A 56 16.96 -9.01 -10.52
CA GLY A 56 17.93 -10.05 -10.14
C GLY A 56 18.62 -9.81 -8.79
N PHE A 57 18.12 -8.89 -7.97
CA PHE A 57 18.60 -8.64 -6.61
C PHE A 57 17.81 -9.45 -5.57
N GLN A 58 18.46 -9.74 -4.44
CA GLN A 58 17.84 -10.41 -3.31
C GLN A 58 17.40 -9.37 -2.26
N PRO A 59 16.10 -9.19 -2.00
CA PRO A 59 15.61 -8.29 -0.95
C PRO A 59 15.93 -8.85 0.46
N GLU A 60 15.93 -7.98 1.47
CA GLU A 60 16.19 -8.37 2.87
C GLU A 60 15.11 -9.27 3.47
N GLY A 61 13.90 -9.27 2.90
CA GLY A 61 12.77 -10.09 3.32
C GLY A 61 12.12 -10.89 2.20
N GLN A 62 11.37 -11.93 2.55
CA GLN A 62 10.61 -12.72 1.58
C GLN A 62 9.56 -11.84 0.87
N VAL A 63 9.48 -11.95 -0.46
CA VAL A 63 8.38 -11.37 -1.24
C VAL A 63 7.10 -12.12 -0.91
N ARG A 64 6.06 -11.41 -0.49
CA ARG A 64 4.77 -12.01 -0.16
C ARG A 64 3.91 -12.17 -1.42
N SER A 65 3.14 -13.25 -1.45
CA SER A 65 2.12 -13.44 -2.50
C SER A 65 0.97 -12.47 -2.29
N ASP A 66 0.20 -12.19 -3.35
CA ASP A 66 -1.00 -11.34 -3.26
C ASP A 66 -1.99 -11.90 -2.23
N VAL A 67 -2.14 -13.23 -2.17
CA VAL A 67 -3.01 -13.92 -1.21
C VAL A 67 -2.56 -13.69 0.23
N ASP A 68 -1.25 -13.75 0.49
CA ASP A 68 -0.73 -13.49 1.84
C ASP A 68 -0.96 -12.03 2.26
N ILE A 69 -0.81 -11.10 1.32
CA ILE A 69 -1.05 -9.68 1.53
C ILE A 69 -2.53 -9.41 1.81
N GLN A 70 -3.43 -10.04 1.06
CA GLN A 70 -4.88 -9.97 1.29
C GLN A 70 -5.26 -10.49 2.68
N ASN A 71 -4.70 -11.63 3.09
CA ASN A 71 -4.94 -12.20 4.42
C ASN A 71 -4.45 -11.27 5.54
N LEU A 72 -3.26 -10.68 5.37
CA LEU A 72 -2.68 -9.73 6.33
C LEU A 72 -3.55 -8.48 6.45
N PHE A 73 -4.03 -7.94 5.33
CA PHE A 73 -4.93 -6.79 5.31
C PHE A 73 -6.24 -7.07 6.05
N ASN A 74 -6.89 -8.21 5.75
CA ASN A 74 -8.14 -8.62 6.41
C ASN A 74 -7.95 -8.81 7.92
N THR A 75 -6.82 -9.38 8.32
CA THR A 75 -6.45 -9.56 9.73
C THR A 75 -6.19 -8.22 10.41
N ALA A 76 -5.45 -7.31 9.76
CA ALA A 76 -5.09 -6.00 10.31
C ALA A 76 -6.33 -5.13 10.55
N LEU A 77 -7.28 -5.14 9.61
CA LEU A 77 -8.55 -4.43 9.77
C LEU A 77 -9.58 -5.19 10.62
N ASN A 78 -9.22 -6.38 11.10
CA ASN A 78 -10.11 -7.25 11.87
C ASN A 78 -11.48 -7.46 11.18
N LEU A 79 -11.48 -7.48 9.83
CA LEU A 79 -12.68 -7.69 9.00
C LEU A 79 -13.12 -9.17 8.99
N ASP A 80 -12.48 -9.99 9.82
CA ASP A 80 -12.62 -11.44 9.95
C ASP A 80 -13.95 -11.91 10.59
N GLN A 81 -14.99 -11.06 10.58
CA GLN A 81 -16.35 -11.46 10.96
C GLN A 81 -17.31 -11.67 9.78
N GLY A 82 -16.80 -11.76 8.54
CA GLY A 82 -17.67 -12.09 7.40
C GLY A 82 -17.02 -12.63 6.12
N ALA A 83 -15.71 -12.47 5.91
CA ALA A 83 -15.05 -12.90 4.68
C ALA A 83 -14.22 -14.16 4.91
N VAL A 84 -14.78 -15.31 4.51
CA VAL A 84 -14.09 -16.59 4.53
C VAL A 84 -12.89 -16.54 3.56
N PRO A 85 -11.67 -16.95 3.98
CA PRO A 85 -10.53 -17.05 3.07
C PRO A 85 -10.85 -18.08 1.96
N GLY A 86 -10.83 -17.66 0.70
CA GLY A 86 -11.01 -18.54 -0.47
C GLY A 86 -12.44 -18.63 -1.03
N THR A 87 -13.42 -17.89 -0.49
CA THR A 87 -14.66 -17.63 -1.23
C THR A 87 -14.38 -16.55 -2.26
N ALA A 88 -14.73 -16.81 -3.52
CA ALA A 88 -14.55 -15.90 -4.64
C ALA A 88 -14.82 -14.45 -4.24
N LEU A 89 -13.92 -13.55 -4.65
CA LEU A 89 -14.11 -12.10 -4.63
C LEU A 89 -15.59 -11.83 -4.91
N PRO A 90 -16.35 -11.20 -3.99
CA PRO A 90 -17.67 -10.71 -4.36
C PRO A 90 -17.46 -9.86 -5.61
N ASP A 91 -18.18 -10.20 -6.67
CA ASP A 91 -18.22 -9.44 -7.90
C ASP A 91 -18.18 -7.95 -7.56
N ALA A 92 -17.15 -7.25 -8.03
CA ALA A 92 -16.94 -5.82 -7.79
C ALA A 92 -18.16 -4.98 -8.22
N SER A 93 -19.10 -5.57 -8.98
CA SER A 93 -20.39 -4.98 -9.33
C SER A 93 -21.44 -4.94 -8.20
N SER A 94 -21.27 -5.65 -7.08
CA SER A 94 -22.30 -5.79 -6.03
C SER A 94 -21.87 -5.41 -4.61
N ALA A 95 -20.70 -4.81 -4.41
CA ALA A 95 -20.28 -4.35 -3.08
C ALA A 95 -20.74 -2.89 -2.87
N THR A 96 -21.92 -2.70 -2.28
CA THR A 96 -22.40 -1.39 -1.76
C THR A 96 -21.57 -0.90 -0.56
N GLY A 97 -20.27 -1.21 -0.50
CA GLY A 97 -19.39 -0.89 0.61
C GLY A 97 -17.89 -1.03 0.37
N THR A 98 -17.42 -1.10 -0.87
CA THR A 98 -15.98 -1.06 -1.17
C THR A 98 -15.70 -0.03 -2.26
N LEU A 99 -14.60 0.71 -2.17
CA LEU A 99 -14.15 1.62 -3.23
C LEU A 99 -13.68 0.88 -4.48
N GLY A 100 -13.19 -0.35 -4.30
CA GLY A 100 -12.66 -1.19 -5.37
C GLY A 100 -11.60 -2.14 -4.86
N ALA A 101 -10.99 -2.88 -5.80
CA ALA A 101 -9.83 -3.71 -5.52
C ALA A 101 -8.57 -2.85 -5.47
N GLY A 102 -7.91 -2.77 -4.33
CA GLY A 102 -6.62 -2.11 -4.18
C GLY A 102 -5.47 -2.90 -4.79
N GLN A 103 -4.26 -2.33 -4.70
CA GLN A 103 -3.04 -3.05 -5.06
C GLN A 103 -3.00 -4.45 -4.40
N PHE A 104 -2.62 -5.47 -5.17
CA PHE A 104 -2.64 -6.88 -4.76
C PHE A 104 -4.03 -7.51 -4.58
N GLY A 105 -5.09 -6.87 -5.10
CA GLY A 105 -6.46 -7.43 -5.10
C GLY A 105 -7.16 -7.37 -3.75
N VAL A 106 -6.73 -6.48 -2.85
CA VAL A 106 -7.40 -6.28 -1.55
C VAL A 106 -8.70 -5.49 -1.72
N ASN A 107 -9.75 -5.81 -0.98
CA ASN A 107 -10.98 -5.01 -1.06
C ASN A 107 -10.87 -3.78 -0.16
N ILE A 108 -10.75 -2.59 -0.75
CA ILE A 108 -10.62 -1.35 0.01
C ILE A 108 -12.02 -0.89 0.44
N PRO A 109 -12.31 -0.73 1.74
CA PRO A 109 -13.61 -0.30 2.21
C PRO A 109 -13.90 1.16 1.82
N SER A 110 -15.16 1.46 1.56
CA SER A 110 -15.61 2.83 1.32
C SER A 110 -15.81 3.63 2.60
N THR A 111 -15.84 4.95 2.49
CA THR A 111 -16.12 5.83 3.64
C THR A 111 -17.51 5.55 4.24
N GLN A 112 -18.47 5.08 3.43
CA GLN A 112 -19.84 4.81 3.86
C GLN A 112 -20.03 3.41 4.47
N SER A 113 -19.07 2.51 4.30
CA SER A 113 -19.15 1.13 4.77
C SER A 113 -18.49 0.90 6.13
N VAL A 114 -17.70 1.85 6.62
CA VAL A 114 -17.04 1.73 7.92
C VAL A 114 -17.82 2.52 8.96
N SER A 115 -18.26 1.83 10.00
CA SER A 115 -18.97 2.43 11.12
C SER A 115 -18.00 3.19 12.04
N ARG A 116 -18.49 4.24 12.72
CA ARG A 116 -17.69 4.96 13.73
C ARG A 116 -17.08 4.05 14.79
N SER A 117 -17.84 3.05 15.24
CA SER A 117 -17.38 2.05 16.22
C SER A 117 -16.26 1.16 15.70
N GLU A 118 -16.26 0.86 14.40
CA GLU A 118 -15.23 0.06 13.76
C GLU A 118 -13.93 0.87 13.65
N LEU A 119 -14.02 2.14 13.24
CA LEU A 119 -12.85 3.04 13.19
C LEU A 119 -12.21 3.26 14.55
N GLN A 120 -13.02 3.48 15.59
CA GLN A 120 -12.49 3.63 16.95
C GLN A 120 -11.87 2.34 17.49
N GLY A 121 -12.26 1.20 16.94
CA GLY A 121 -11.69 -0.11 17.25
C GLY A 121 -10.40 -0.42 16.46
N LEU A 122 -10.07 0.34 15.41
CA LEU A 122 -8.86 0.13 14.63
C LEU A 122 -7.62 0.53 15.42
N SER A 123 -6.64 -0.38 15.44
CA SER A 123 -5.31 -0.06 15.99
C SER A 123 -4.57 0.93 15.08
N LYS A 124 -3.58 1.65 15.63
CA LYS A 124 -2.69 2.51 14.82
C LYS A 124 -2.08 1.75 13.65
N THR A 125 -1.64 0.51 13.86
CA THR A 125 -1.09 -0.35 12.81
C THR A 125 -2.09 -0.64 11.71
N ALA A 126 -3.37 -0.84 12.06
CA ALA A 126 -4.44 -1.07 11.08
C ALA A 126 -4.71 0.18 10.24
N ILE A 127 -4.73 1.36 10.87
CA ILE A 127 -4.88 2.66 10.18
C ILE A 127 -3.70 2.92 9.25
N ASP A 128 -2.47 2.68 9.71
CA ASP A 128 -1.27 2.86 8.90
C ASP A 128 -1.27 1.87 7.72
N THR A 129 -1.68 0.61 7.95
CA THR A 129 -1.81 -0.40 6.89
C THR A 129 -2.84 0.04 5.85
N LEU A 130 -4.04 0.44 6.25
CA LEU A 130 -5.07 0.96 5.34
C LEU A 130 -4.58 2.19 4.56
N SER A 131 -3.87 3.10 5.22
CA SER A 131 -3.26 4.27 4.57
C SER A 131 -2.29 3.86 3.47
N SER A 132 -1.54 2.78 3.68
CA SER A 132 -0.63 2.24 2.66
C SER A 132 -1.37 1.74 1.43
N PHE A 133 -2.48 1.03 1.63
CA PHE A 133 -3.33 0.55 0.53
C PHE A 133 -4.06 1.67 -0.20
N LEU A 134 -4.55 2.68 0.53
CA LEU A 134 -5.13 3.88 -0.08
C LEU A 134 -4.11 4.60 -0.96
N ARG A 135 -2.87 4.78 -0.49
CA ARG A 135 -1.78 5.36 -1.29
C ARG A 135 -1.39 4.48 -2.48
N GLY A 136 -1.37 3.16 -2.28
CA GLY A 136 -1.13 2.16 -3.34
C GLY A 136 -2.19 2.19 -4.44
N GLY A 137 -3.38 2.67 -4.11
CA GLY A 137 -4.44 2.98 -5.04
C GLY A 137 -5.48 1.88 -5.18
N VAL A 138 -6.63 2.29 -5.71
CA VAL A 138 -7.76 1.42 -6.09
C VAL A 138 -7.80 1.25 -7.60
N ASP A 139 -8.13 0.04 -8.04
CA ASP A 139 -8.36 -0.29 -9.45
C ASP A 139 -9.59 0.47 -9.95
N THR A 140 -9.40 1.24 -11.02
CA THR A 140 -10.45 2.06 -11.66
C THR A 140 -11.11 1.36 -12.86
N GLY A 141 -10.74 0.11 -13.15
CA GLY A 141 -11.34 -0.72 -14.20
C GLY A 141 -10.63 -0.67 -15.54
N GLU A 142 -9.54 0.09 -15.66
CA GLU A 142 -8.71 0.20 -16.88
C GLU A 142 -7.29 -0.37 -16.68
N GLY A 143 -7.06 -1.11 -15.58
CA GLY A 143 -5.73 -1.59 -15.20
C GLY A 143 -4.85 -0.54 -14.53
N ASP A 144 -5.40 0.66 -14.33
CA ASP A 144 -4.77 1.77 -13.61
C ASP A 144 -5.25 1.83 -12.16
N PHE A 145 -4.28 1.91 -11.25
CA PHE A 145 -4.51 2.13 -9.83
C PHE A 145 -4.46 3.62 -9.51
N GLN A 146 -5.56 4.17 -9.00
CA GLN A 146 -5.61 5.56 -8.56
C GLN A 146 -5.34 5.65 -7.06
N GLY A 147 -4.20 6.24 -6.71
CA GLY A 147 -3.84 6.57 -5.33
C GLY A 147 -4.84 7.52 -4.68
N ILE A 148 -5.32 7.16 -3.50
CA ILE A 148 -6.19 7.99 -2.66
C ILE A 148 -5.35 8.57 -1.53
N ASN A 149 -5.46 9.87 -1.30
CA ASN A 149 -4.82 10.52 -0.16
C ASN A 149 -5.50 10.02 1.14
N PRO A 150 -4.78 9.35 2.05
CA PRO A 150 -5.38 8.83 3.27
C PRO A 150 -6.00 9.92 4.15
N ALA A 151 -5.41 11.12 4.17
CA ALA A 151 -5.92 12.23 4.98
C ALA A 151 -7.32 12.66 4.53
N ASP A 152 -7.54 12.73 3.21
CA ASP A 152 -8.83 13.10 2.62
C ASP A 152 -9.85 11.99 2.87
N PHE A 153 -9.46 10.72 2.71
CA PHE A 153 -10.31 9.57 3.02
C PHE A 153 -10.79 9.56 4.48
N PHE A 154 -9.89 9.75 5.45
CA PHE A 154 -10.27 9.77 6.86
C PHE A 154 -11.08 11.02 7.23
N THR A 155 -10.82 12.15 6.58
CA THR A 155 -11.62 13.37 6.77
C THR A 155 -13.04 13.18 6.25
N GLU A 156 -13.20 12.68 5.02
CA GLU A 156 -14.52 12.38 4.44
C GLU A 156 -15.27 11.34 5.27
N LEU A 157 -14.54 10.34 5.79
CA LEU A 157 -15.10 9.35 6.69
C LEU A 157 -15.58 9.97 8.00
N GLU A 158 -14.84 10.90 8.60
CA GLU A 158 -15.29 11.65 9.78
C GLU A 158 -16.50 12.53 9.48
N GLU A 159 -16.52 13.20 8.32
CA GLU A 159 -17.60 14.09 7.88
C GLU A 159 -18.89 13.32 7.54
N GLY A 160 -18.79 12.18 6.88
CA GLY A 160 -19.92 11.28 6.58
C GLY A 160 -20.58 10.72 7.83
N LEU A 161 -19.87 10.73 8.97
CA LEU A 161 -20.36 10.34 10.28
C LEU A 161 -20.99 11.51 11.07
N VAL A 162 -21.01 12.74 10.55
CA VAL A 162 -21.70 13.88 11.18
C VAL A 162 -23.16 13.88 10.72
N PRO A 163 -24.15 13.67 11.61
CA PRO A 163 -25.54 13.83 11.26
C PRO A 163 -25.79 15.33 10.99
N VAL A 164 -25.89 15.72 9.72
CA VAL A 164 -26.57 16.97 9.39
C VAL A 164 -28.02 16.80 9.83
N LEU A 165 -28.43 17.60 10.81
CA LEU A 165 -29.83 17.65 11.25
C LEU A 165 -30.71 17.74 10.00
N PRO A 166 -31.64 16.80 9.76
CA PRO A 166 -32.55 16.93 8.64
C PRO A 166 -33.28 18.24 8.83
N GLY A 167 -33.03 19.21 7.94
CA GLY A 167 -33.63 20.52 8.02
C GLY A 167 -35.14 20.32 8.15
N GLN A 168 -35.70 20.64 9.33
CA GLN A 168 -37.13 20.60 9.54
C GLN A 168 -37.72 21.59 8.54
N ARG A 169 -38.25 21.08 7.43
CA ARG A 169 -39.13 21.85 6.57
C ARG A 169 -40.37 22.14 7.40
N THR A 170 -40.41 23.31 8.04
CA THR A 170 -41.63 23.86 8.61
C THR A 170 -42.65 23.99 7.47
N GLN A 171 -43.59 23.07 7.40
CA GLN A 171 -44.73 23.17 6.48
C GLN A 171 -45.82 23.96 7.20
N PHE A 172 -46.07 25.18 6.76
CA PHE A 172 -47.27 25.92 7.15
C PHE A 172 -48.44 25.42 6.31
N LYS A 173 -49.51 24.98 6.97
CA LYS A 173 -50.79 24.65 6.35
C LYS A 173 -51.75 25.80 6.64
N PHE A 174 -52.29 26.42 5.59
CA PHE A 174 -53.40 27.36 5.68
C PHE A 174 -54.73 26.60 5.62
#